data_AF-A0A2V5TF39-F1
#
_entry.id   AF-A0A2V5TF39-F1
#
_cell.length_a   1.000
_cell.length_b   1.000
_cell.length_c   1.000
_cell.angle_alpha   90.00
_cell.angle_beta   90.00
_cell.angle_gamma   90.00
#
_symmetry.space_group_name_H-M   'P 1'
#
loop_
_entity.id
_entity.type
_entity.pdbx_description
1 polymer ?
#
loop_
_entity_poly.entity_id
_entity_poly.type
_entity_poly.pdbx_seq_one_letter_code
_entity_poly.pdbx_strand_id
1 'polypeptide(L)' 'MHVFQSVGSGLGTRKIAHALNLSVKTIETYRENIKGKLGLRSGAELTERATGWVVENLLPQHRNEISVIKKKKVVPFRAA' A
#
# COMPACT_ATOMS: atom_id res chain seq x y z
N MET A 1 -7.61 7.47 -9.00
CA MET A 1 -6.43 6.78 -8.43
C MET A 1 -6.25 6.95 -6.91
N HIS A 2 -7.03 7.80 -6.21
CA HIS A 2 -6.82 8.08 -4.78
C HIS A 2 -7.04 6.88 -3.82
N VAL A 3 -8.01 6.01 -4.12
CA VAL A 3 -8.30 4.83 -3.28
C VAL A 3 -7.13 3.86 -3.27
N PHE A 4 -6.53 3.60 -4.44
CA PHE A 4 -5.41 2.68 -4.58
C PHE A 4 -4.19 3.14 -3.78
N GLN A 5 -3.85 4.42 -3.87
CA GLN A 5 -2.75 5.02 -3.11
C GLN A 5 -2.99 4.93 -1.60
N SER A 6 -4.20 5.26 -1.16
CA SER A 6 -4.55 5.23 0.26
C SER A 6 -4.49 3.81 0.83
N VAL A 7 -4.87 2.80 0.03
CA VAL A 7 -4.70 1.38 0.39
C VAL A 7 -3.21 1.00 0.50
N GLY A 8 -2.36 1.52 -0.39
CA GLY A 8 -0.90 1.33 -0.35
C GLY A 8 -0.24 1.99 0.87
N SER A 9 -0.80 3.10 1.36
CA SER A 9 -0.36 3.74 2.61
C SER A 9 -0.84 3.02 3.88
N GLY A 10 -1.55 1.88 3.76
CA GLY A 10 -2.07 1.12 4.89
C GLY A 10 -3.31 1.72 5.56
N LEU A 11 -4.01 2.65 4.91
CA LEU A 11 -5.23 3.22 5.45
C LEU A 11 -6.40 2.24 5.31
N GLY A 12 -7.14 2.05 6.40
CA GLY A 12 -8.37 1.23 6.38
C GLY A 12 -9.46 1.88 5.53
N THR A 13 -10.31 1.08 4.88
CA THR A 13 -11.39 1.53 3.99
C THR A 13 -12.26 2.65 4.57
N ARG A 14 -12.53 2.61 5.86
CA ARG A 14 -13.33 3.62 6.58
C ARG A 14 -12.61 4.97 6.69
N LYS A 15 -11.28 4.97 6.90
CA LYS A 15 -10.46 6.19 6.90
C LYS A 15 -10.33 6.76 5.49
N ILE A 16 -10.20 5.91 4.48
CA ILE A 16 -10.17 6.32 3.07
C ILE A 16 -11.50 6.96 2.67
N ALA A 17 -12.62 6.34 3.04
CA ALA A 17 -13.96 6.87 2.82
C ALA A 17 -14.11 8.28 3.42
N HIS A 18 -13.69 8.45 4.68
CA HIS A 18 -13.70 9.75 5.35
C HIS A 18 -12.77 10.78 4.67
N ALA A 19 -11.55 10.39 4.31
CA ALA A 19 -10.57 11.27 3.68
C ALA A 19 -11.01 11.75 2.29
N LEU A 20 -11.75 10.91 1.55
CA LEU A 20 -12.28 11.24 0.23
C LEU A 20 -13.71 11.78 0.25
N ASN A 21 -14.31 11.88 1.44
CA ASN A 21 -15.72 12.25 1.63
C ASN A 21 -16.70 11.37 0.82
N LEU A 22 -16.38 10.07 0.70
CA LEU A 22 -17.15 9.07 -0.03
C LEU A 22 -17.75 8.03 0.93
N SER A 23 -18.82 7.36 0.50
CA SER A 23 -19.36 6.22 1.25
C SER A 23 -18.40 5.04 1.26
N VAL A 24 -18.36 4.30 2.37
CA VAL A 24 -17.58 3.06 2.50
C VAL A 24 -17.93 2.08 1.39
N LYS A 25 -19.22 1.97 1.03
CA LYS A 25 -19.71 1.13 -0.05
C LYS A 25 -19.10 1.49 -1.41
N THR A 26 -18.89 2.78 -1.65
CA THR A 26 -18.24 3.27 -2.87
C THR A 26 -16.78 2.84 -2.90
N ILE A 27 -16.07 2.93 -1.78
CA ILE A 27 -14.68 2.47 -1.65
C ILE A 27 -14.58 0.94 -1.85
N GLU A 28 -15.53 0.17 -1.33
CA GLU A 28 -15.61 -1.27 -1.56
C GLU A 28 -15.79 -1.60 -3.04
N THR A 29 -16.74 -0.97 -3.72
CA THR A 29 -16.92 -1.13 -5.18
C THR A 29 -15.65 -0.75 -5.95
N TYR A 30 -14.97 0.34 -5.57
CA TYR A 30 -13.70 0.71 -6.19
C TYR A 30 -12.62 -0.36 -5.97
N ARG A 31 -12.52 -0.94 -4.77
CA ARG A 31 -11.55 -2.03 -4.50
C ARG A 31 -11.85 -3.26 -5.34
N GLU A 32 -13.10 -3.66 -5.47
CA GLU A 32 -13.50 -4.80 -6.30
C GLU A 32 -13.22 -4.55 -7.79
N ASN A 33 -13.53 -3.35 -8.29
CA ASN A 33 -13.19 -2.96 -9.66
C ASN A 33 -11.67 -2.97 -9.91
N ILE A 34 -10.88 -2.46 -8.95
CA ILE A 34 -9.42 -2.46 -9.06
C ILE A 34 -8.87 -3.89 -8.99
N LYS A 35 -9.42 -4.75 -8.12
CA LYS A 35 -9.05 -6.18 -8.06
C LYS A 35 -9.35 -6.89 -9.37
N GLY A 36 -10.53 -6.67 -9.95
CA GLY A 36 -10.90 -7.21 -11.26
C GLY A 36 -9.96 -6.74 -12.36
N LYS A 37 -9.61 -5.45 -12.38
CA LYS A 37 -8.66 -4.87 -13.35
C LYS A 37 -7.23 -5.40 -13.20
N LEU A 38 -6.79 -5.72 -11.99
CA LEU A 38 -5.44 -6.21 -11.71
C LEU A 38 -5.35 -7.74 -11.63
N GLY A 39 -6.48 -8.46 -11.75
CA GLY A 39 -6.54 -9.92 -11.62
C GLY A 39 -6.21 -10.44 -10.22
N LEU A 40 -6.41 -9.63 -9.18
CA LEU A 40 -6.02 -9.97 -7.80
C LEU A 40 -7.12 -10.74 -7.09
N ARG A 41 -6.75 -11.81 -6.38
CA ARG A 41 -7.69 -12.71 -5.71
C ARG A 41 -7.98 -12.25 -4.28
N SER A 42 -6.99 -11.66 -3.62
CA SER A 42 -7.12 -11.21 -2.23
C SER A 42 -6.99 -9.70 -2.07
N GLY A 43 -7.63 -9.18 -1.02
CA GLY A 43 -7.41 -7.80 -0.56
C GLY A 43 -5.99 -7.55 -0.08
N ALA A 44 -5.29 -8.59 0.40
CA ALA A 44 -3.89 -8.50 0.81
C ALA A 44 -2.96 -8.26 -0.39
N GLU A 45 -3.18 -8.97 -1.52
CA GLU A 45 -2.42 -8.77 -2.75
C GLU A 45 -2.65 -7.36 -3.32
N LEU A 46 -3.87 -6.83 -3.20
CA LEU A 46 -4.18 -5.44 -3.55
C LEU A 46 -3.35 -4.46 -2.71
N THR A 47 -3.25 -4.69 -1.40
CA THR A 47 -2.45 -3.84 -0.51
C THR A 47 -0.96 -3.94 -0.82
N GLU A 48 -0.41 -5.13 -1.05
CA GLU A 48 1.00 -5.31 -1.42
C GLU A 48 1.32 -4.61 -2.75
N ARG A 49 0.47 -4.79 -3.76
CA ARG A 49 0.62 -4.13 -5.07
C ARG A 49 0.50 -2.61 -4.97
N ALA A 50 -0.45 -2.13 -4.18
CA ALA A 50 -0.63 -0.70 -3.93
C ALA A 50 0.56 -0.10 -3.18
N THR A 51 1.11 -0.82 -2.20
CA THR A 51 2.31 -0.40 -1.44
C THR A 51 3.50 -0.26 -2.39
N GLY A 52 3.74 -1.26 -3.24
CA GLY A 52 4.80 -1.21 -4.25
C GLY A 52 4.63 -0.03 -5.22
N TRP A 53 3.41 0.23 -5.68
CA TRP A 53 3.13 1.36 -6.57
C TRP A 53 3.36 2.72 -5.89
N VAL A 54 2.95 2.85 -4.61
CA VAL A 54 3.18 4.07 -3.82
C VAL A 54 4.67 4.30 -3.62
N VAL A 55 5.45 3.26 -3.28
CA VAL A 55 6.91 3.39 -3.17
C VAL A 55 7.53 3.83 -4.49
N GLU A 56 7.07 3.29 -5.62
CA GLU A 56 7.56 3.63 -6.96
C GLU A 56 7.16 5.04 -7.42
N ASN A 57 5.95 5.52 -7.05
CA ASN A 57 5.42 6.81 -7.52
C ASN A 57 5.59 7.98 -6.55
N LEU A 58 5.67 7.74 -5.24
CA LEU A 58 5.90 8.78 -4.22
C LEU A 58 7.38 9.01 -3.89
N LEU A 59 8.30 8.15 -4.35
CA LEU A 59 9.73 8.42 -4.30
C LEU A 59 10.23 8.88 -5.67
N PRO A 60 10.40 10.19 -5.90
CA PRO A 60 11.20 10.66 -7.02
C PRO A 60 12.67 10.54 -6.62
N GLN A 61 13.21 9.32 -6.52
CA GLN A 61 14.66 9.14 -6.40
C GLN A 61 15.07 8.01 -7.33
N HIS A 62 15.62 8.45 -8.45
CA HIS A 62 16.43 7.73 -9.43
C HIS A 62 16.63 6.24 -9.15
N ARG A 63 16.09 5.41 -10.05
CA ARG A 63 16.36 3.97 -10.12
C ARG A 63 17.85 3.73 -10.38
N ASN A 64 18.64 3.74 -9.32
CA ASN A 64 19.93 3.09 -9.12
C ASN A 64 20.13 3.27 -7.61
N GLU A 65 19.84 2.30 -6.75
CA GLU A 65 20.64 1.10 -6.56
C GLU A 65 19.79 0.02 -5.84
N ILE A 66 19.69 -1.15 -6.47
CA ILE A 66 19.99 -2.46 -5.87
C ILE A 66 19.44 -2.75 -4.45
N SER A 67 18.31 -3.47 -4.41
CA SER A 67 18.14 -4.80 -3.79
C SER A 67 18.73 -5.13 -2.39
N VAL A 68 19.01 -4.17 -1.51
CA VAL A 68 19.39 -4.41 -0.11
C VAL A 68 18.48 -3.48 0.69
N ILE A 69 17.34 -3.87 1.26
CA ILE A 69 17.26 -4.34 2.64
C ILE A 69 15.95 -5.15 2.81
N LYS A 70 15.93 -6.42 2.40
CA LYS A 70 15.00 -7.41 2.98
C LYS A 70 15.81 -8.34 3.88
N LYS A 71 15.76 -8.08 5.19
CA LYS A 71 16.15 -8.89 6.39
C LYS A 71 16.91 -8.00 7.38
N LYS A 72 16.82 -8.10 8.70
CA LYS A 72 15.92 -8.68 9.70
C LYS A 72 16.49 -8.14 11.03
N LYS A 73 15.65 -7.83 12.02
CA LYS A 73 16.01 -7.45 13.41
C LYS A 73 17.21 -8.25 13.95
N VAL A 74 18.13 -7.62 14.68
CA VAL A 74 18.24 -7.61 16.16
C VAL A 74 19.47 -6.77 16.59
N VAL A 75 19.33 -5.91 17.60
CA VAL A 75 20.47 -5.32 18.31
C VAL A 75 20.44 -5.83 19.75
N PRO A 76 21.51 -6.45 20.27
CA PRO A 76 21.65 -6.64 21.71
C PRO A 76 22.49 -5.49 22.29
N PHE A 77 21.88 -4.73 23.19
CA PHE A 77 22.61 -3.86 24.13
C PHE A 77 23.46 -4.75 25.06
N ARG A 78 24.75 -4.46 25.21
CA ARG A 78 25.56 -4.91 26.34
C ARG A 78 25.84 -3.71 27.23
N ALA A 79 25.23 -3.72 28.41
CA ALA A 79 25.60 -2.87 29.52
C ALA A 79 26.73 -3.55 30.30
N ALA A 80 27.78 -2.80 30.62
CA ALA A 80 28.72 -3.05 31.70
C ALA A 80 29.33 -1.71 32.10
#